data_AF-A0A8G1H601-F1
#
_entry.id   AF-A0A8G1H601-F1
#
_cell.length_a   1.000
_cell.length_b   1.000
_cell.length_c   1.000
_cell.angle_alpha   90.00
_cell.angle_beta   90.00
_cell.angle_gamma   90.00
#
_symmetry.space_group_name_H-M   'P 1'
#
loop_
_entity.id
_entity.type
_entity.pdbx_description
1 polymer ?
#
loop_
_entity_poly.entity_id
_entity_poly.type
_entity_poly.pdbx_seq_one_letter_code
_entity_poly.pdbx_strand_id
1 'polypeptide(L)'
;MDCPRCESDLESYQLGNQTAHHCEECGFVGININRDPDQPESESWEEAFDRIAESKGESDMHRAEGVVTPRDMEDDSESAGPKRVTKKS
;
A
#
# COMPACT_ATOMS: atom_id res chain seq x y z
N MET A 1 19.03 -21.21 6.52
CA MET A 1 17.76 -21.76 5.98
C MET A 1 17.53 -20.98 4.71
N ASP A 2 17.38 -21.65 3.57
CA ASP A 2 17.48 -21.01 2.26
C ASP A 2 16.15 -20.40 1.82
N CYS A 3 16.22 -19.25 1.16
CA CYS A 3 15.05 -18.53 0.66
C CYS A 3 14.41 -19.29 -0.51
N PRO A 4 13.11 -19.62 -0.47
CA PRO A 4 12.46 -20.38 -1.55
C PRO A 4 12.30 -19.60 -2.87
N ARG A 5 12.62 -18.30 -2.89
CA ARG A 5 12.52 -17.44 -4.09
C ARG A 5 13.85 -17.22 -4.82
N CYS A 6 14.93 -17.08 -4.08
CA CYS A 6 16.24 -16.68 -4.62
C CYS A 6 17.41 -17.48 -4.07
N GLU A 7 17.14 -18.50 -3.25
CA GLU A 7 18.13 -19.44 -2.70
C GLU A 7 19.15 -18.83 -1.74
N SER A 8 19.06 -17.53 -1.45
CA SER A 8 19.91 -16.83 -0.47
C SER A 8 19.54 -17.16 0.98
N ASP A 9 20.43 -16.88 1.93
CA ASP A 9 20.16 -17.10 3.35
C ASP A 9 19.01 -16.24 3.91
N LEU A 10 18.15 -16.85 4.72
CA LEU A 10 17.10 -16.17 5.48
C LEU A 10 17.62 -15.68 6.84
N GLU A 11 17.30 -14.44 7.17
CA GLU A 11 17.44 -13.89 8.51
C GLU A 11 16.27 -14.27 9.41
N SER A 12 16.52 -14.36 10.71
CA SER A 12 15.53 -14.70 11.72
C SER A 12 15.47 -13.63 12.81
N TYR A 13 14.27 -13.12 13.04
CA TYR A 13 13.98 -12.11 14.06
C TYR A 13 13.09 -12.72 15.14
N GLN A 14 13.40 -12.45 16.41
CA GLN A 14 12.62 -12.97 17.53
C GLN A 14 12.05 -11.82 18.39
N LEU A 15 10.75 -11.87 18.65
CA LEU A 15 10.04 -10.92 19.52
C LEU A 15 9.20 -11.71 20.53
N GLY A 16 9.67 -11.76 21.77
CA GLY A 16 9.07 -12.59 22.81
C GLY A 16 9.08 -14.06 22.42
N ASN A 17 7.89 -14.62 22.20
CA ASN A 17 7.65 -16.01 21.81
C ASN A 17 7.27 -16.16 20.32
N GLN A 18 7.47 -15.11 19.51
CA GLN A 18 7.26 -15.14 18.06
C GLN A 18 8.60 -15.07 17.33
N THR A 19 8.72 -15.85 16.25
CA THR A 19 9.88 -15.85 15.34
C THR A 19 9.40 -15.54 13.92
N ALA A 20 10.10 -14.63 13.24
CA ALA A 20 9.84 -14.25 11.86
C ALA A 20 11.08 -14.49 10.99
N HIS A 21 10.88 -14.93 9.75
CA HIS A 21 11.95 -15.16 8.77
C HIS A 21 11.84 -14.17 7.61
N HIS A 22 12.94 -13.52 7.25
CA HIS A 22 13.03 -12.50 6.20
C HIS A 22 14.22 -12.76 5.28
N CYS A 23 14.06 -12.54 3.97
CA CYS A 23 15.16 -12.51 3.01
C CYS A 23 15.47 -11.07 2.62
N GLU A 24 16.66 -10.57 2.99
CA GLU A 24 17.14 -9.24 2.64
C GLU A 24 17.33 -9.04 1.12
N GLU A 25 17.57 -10.13 0.38
CA GLU A 25 17.91 -10.03 -1.05
C GLU A 25 16.68 -9.87 -1.95
N CYS A 26 15.57 -10.57 -1.65
CA CYS A 26 14.36 -10.52 -2.46
C CYS A 26 13.11 -10.05 -1.71
N GLY A 27 13.23 -9.70 -0.42
CA GLY A 27 12.10 -9.26 0.42
C GLY A 27 11.09 -10.35 0.75
N PHE A 28 11.47 -11.64 0.67
CA PHE A 28 10.58 -12.73 1.08
C PHE A 28 10.35 -12.68 2.60
N VAL A 29 9.11 -12.89 3.04
CA VAL A 29 8.75 -13.03 4.45
C VAL A 29 8.01 -14.35 4.64
N GLY A 30 8.43 -15.14 5.63
CA GLY A 30 7.90 -16.49 5.92
C GLY A 30 6.51 -16.52 6.55
N ILE A 31 5.56 -15.74 6.03
CA ILE A 31 4.16 -15.76 6.47
C ILE A 31 3.43 -16.85 5.69
N ASN A 32 2.81 -17.80 6.40
CA ASN A 32 1.87 -18.73 5.79
C ASN A 32 0.60 -17.97 5.40
N ILE A 33 0.48 -17.61 4.13
CA ILE A 33 -0.73 -17.00 3.59
C ILE A 33 -1.70 -18.13 3.29
N ASN A 34 -2.70 -18.35 4.16
CA ASN A 34 -3.80 -19.25 3.83
C ASN A 34 -4.72 -18.53 2.85
N ARG A 35 -4.46 -18.68 1.55
CA ARG A 35 -5.39 -18.23 0.52
C ARG A 35 -6.49 -19.26 0.45
N ASP A 36 -7.67 -18.91 0.94
CA ASP A 36 -8.84 -19.77 0.82
C ASP A 36 -9.10 -20.05 -0.68
N PRO A 37 -9.03 -21.32 -1.11
CA PRO A 37 -9.19 -21.67 -2.53
C PRO A 37 -10.65 -21.61 -2.98
N ASP A 38 -11.60 -21.55 -2.04
CA ASP A 38 -13.04 -21.46 -2.28
C ASP A 38 -13.51 -20.00 -2.47
N GLN A 39 -12.59 -19.10 -2.81
CA GLN A 39 -13.00 -17.77 -3.25
C GLN A 39 -13.76 -17.89 -4.58
N PRO A 40 -14.91 -17.22 -4.72
CA PRO A 40 -15.60 -17.15 -5.99
C PRO A 40 -14.64 -16.61 -7.06
N GLU A 41 -14.87 -16.98 -8.32
CA GLU A 41 -14.08 -16.42 -9.42
C GLU A 41 -13.98 -14.91 -9.27
N SER A 42 -12.76 -14.39 -9.43
CA SER A 42 -12.51 -12.96 -9.25
C SER A 42 -13.37 -12.20 -10.26
N GLU A 43 -14.34 -11.42 -9.76
CA GLU A 43 -15.15 -10.53 -10.61
C GLU A 43 -14.22 -9.54 -11.33
N SER A 44 -14.52 -9.22 -12.60
CA SER A 44 -13.84 -8.13 -13.28
C SER A 44 -14.06 -6.83 -12.52
N TRP A 45 -13.10 -5.90 -12.64
CA TRP A 45 -13.28 -4.55 -12.12
C TRP A 45 -14.56 -3.88 -12.63
N GLU A 46 -14.93 -4.13 -13.89
CA GLU A 46 -16.15 -3.62 -14.50
C GLU A 46 -17.39 -4.16 -13.78
N GLU A 47 -17.46 -5.48 -13.58
CA GLU A 47 -18.56 -6.15 -12.86
C GLU A 47 -18.68 -5.66 -11.40
N ALA A 48 -17.56 -5.40 -10.74
CA ALA A 48 -17.54 -4.83 -9.40
C ALA A 48 -18.12 -3.41 -9.35
N PHE A 49 -17.75 -2.56 -10.31
CA PHE A 49 -18.28 -1.21 -10.38
C PHE A 49 -19.77 -1.19 -10.70
N ASP A 50 -20.23 -2.04 -11.62
CA ASP A 50 -21.65 -2.15 -11.97
C ASP A 50 -22.47 -2.59 -10.75
N ARG A 51 -22.07 -3.66 -10.04
CA ARG A 51 -22.75 -4.12 -8.82
C ARG A 51 -22.81 -3.03 -7.73
N ILE A 52 -21.71 -2.29 -7.55
CA ILE A 52 -21.67 -1.18 -6.59
C ILE A 52 -22.60 -0.04 -7.03
N ALA A 53 -22.67 0.27 -8.32
CA ALA A 53 -23.56 1.29 -8.87
C ALA A 53 -25.05 0.88 -8.75
N GLU A 54 -25.37 -0.38 -9.01
CA GLU A 54 -26.72 -0.93 -8.87
C GLU A 54 -27.17 -0.99 -7.40
N SER A 55 -26.25 -1.31 -6.48
CA SER A 55 -26.52 -1.27 -5.03
C SER A 55 -26.59 0.14 -4.44
N LYS A 56 -26.12 1.17 -5.17
CA LYS A 56 -26.19 2.60 -4.81
C LYS A 56 -27.53 3.27 -5.11
N GLY A 57 -28.59 2.50 -5.37
CA GLY A 57 -29.97 3.01 -5.39
C GLY A 57 -30.41 3.74 -4.11
N GLU A 58 -29.63 3.69 -3.02
CA GLU A 58 -29.98 4.31 -1.74
C GLU A 58 -28.79 4.92 -0.94
N SER A 59 -27.69 5.27 -1.59
CA SER A 59 -26.60 6.03 -0.94
C SER A 59 -26.64 7.49 -1.36
N ASP A 60 -27.20 8.30 -0.48
CA ASP A 60 -27.17 9.76 -0.51
C ASP A 60 -25.72 10.25 -0.72
N MET A 61 -25.45 10.66 -1.96
CA MET A 61 -24.17 11.19 -2.38
C MET A 61 -24.09 12.64 -1.90
N HIS A 62 -23.73 12.84 -0.63
CA HIS A 62 -23.23 14.14 -0.20
C HIS A 62 -21.95 14.44 -0.98
N ARG A 63 -22.09 15.24 -2.03
CA ARG A 63 -20.96 15.93 -2.65
C ARG A 63 -20.28 16.72 -1.54
N ALA A 64 -19.04 16.35 -1.21
CA ALA A 64 -18.21 17.16 -0.32
C ALA A 64 -17.85 18.47 -1.05
N GLU A 65 -18.78 19.40 -1.05
CA GLU A 65 -18.54 20.80 -1.41
C GLU A 65 -17.53 21.35 -0.39
N GLY A 66 -16.29 21.62 -0.83
CA GLY A 66 -15.26 22.25 0.00
C GLY A 66 -14.01 21.41 0.32
N VAL A 67 -13.72 20.32 -0.41
CA VAL A 67 -12.42 19.66 -0.29
C VAL A 67 -11.31 20.55 -0.88
N VAL A 68 -10.61 21.25 -0.01
CA VAL A 68 -9.37 21.98 -0.36
C VAL A 68 -8.28 20.93 -0.58
N THR A 69 -7.81 20.80 -1.82
CA THR A 69 -6.68 19.92 -2.12
C THR A 69 -5.36 20.64 -1.77
N PRO A 70 -4.26 19.93 -1.50
CA PRO A 70 -2.95 20.57 -1.32
C PRO A 70 -2.52 21.44 -2.50
N ARG A 71 -3.14 21.25 -3.67
CA ARG A 71 -2.90 22.01 -4.90
C ARG A 71 -3.69 23.32 -4.97
N ASP A 72 -4.76 23.46 -4.18
CA ASP A 72 -5.51 24.70 -3.98
C ASP A 72 -4.82 25.67 -2.99
N MET A 73 -3.74 25.23 -2.33
CA MET A 73 -2.97 26.03 -1.37
C MET A 73 -1.85 26.87 -1.99
N GLU A 74 -1.71 26.94 -3.31
CA GLU A 74 -0.61 27.66 -3.96
C GLU A 74 -1.06 28.91 -4.73
N ASP A 75 -1.41 29.98 -4.00
CA ASP A 75 -1.31 31.38 -4.46
C ASP A 75 -1.31 32.35 -3.26
N ASP A 76 -0.25 32.33 -2.44
CA ASP A 76 0.33 33.50 -1.74
C ASP A 76 1.55 33.05 -0.92
N SER A 77 2.72 32.97 -1.56
CA SER A 77 3.98 32.97 -0.83
C SER A 77 5.09 33.52 -1.71
N GLU A 78 5.12 34.85 -1.75
CA GLU A 78 6.27 35.59 -2.20
C GLU A 78 7.48 35.27 -1.29
N SER A 79 8.50 34.67 -1.90
CA SER A 79 9.93 34.77 -1.57
C SER A 79 10.51 33.99 -0.37
N ALA A 80 10.95 32.76 -0.63
CA ALA A 80 12.17 32.22 -0.02
C ALA A 80 12.92 31.32 -1.02
N GLY A 81 14.02 31.84 -1.59
CA GLY A 81 14.83 31.14 -2.58
C GLY A 81 15.45 29.81 -2.09
N PRO A 82 15.86 28.91 -3.01
CA PRO A 82 16.24 27.54 -2.69
C PRO A 82 17.51 27.47 -1.84
N LYS A 83 17.42 26.79 -0.68
CA LYS A 83 18.59 26.47 0.16
C LYS A 83 19.35 25.31 -0.49
N ARG A 84 20.60 25.55 -0.92
CA ARG A 84 21.48 24.49 -1.45
C ARG A 84 22.05 23.69 -0.27
N VAL A 85 21.77 22.38 -0.23
CA VAL A 85 22.43 21.45 0.67
C VAL A 85 23.68 20.88 -0.01
N THR A 86 24.85 21.06 0.59
CA THR A 86 26.10 20.43 0.14
C THR A 86 26.30 19.12 0.89
N LYS A 87 26.54 18.04 0.14
CA LYS A 87 26.90 16.73 0.67
C LYS A 87 28.37 16.77 1.12
N LYS A 88 28.61 16.45 2.39
CA LYS A 88 29.93 16.47 3.02
C LYS A 88 30.58 15.10 2.83
N SER A 89 31.74 15.09 2.16
CA SER A 89 32.61 13.91 2.01
C SER A 89 33.31 13.54 3.31
#